data_AF-A0A7K3PCR9-F1
#
_entry.id   AF-A0A7K3PCR9-F1
#
_cell.length_a   1.000
_cell.length_b   1.000
_cell.length_c   1.000
_cell.angle_alpha   90.00
_cell.angle_beta   90.00
_cell.angle_gamma   90.00
#
_symmetry.space_group_name_H-M   'P 1'
#
loop_
_entity.id
_entity.type
_entity.pdbx_description
1 polymer ?
#
loop_
_entity_poly.entity_id
_entity_poly.type
_entity_poly.pdbx_seq_one_letter_code
_entity_poly.pdbx_strand_id
1 'polypeptide(L)' 'MSNRPAGQGASVRRVLAVIPARGGSKGVPAKNLAPVGGVPLVVRAVRECRAARLVTD' A
#
# COMPACT_ATOMS: atom_id res chain seq x y z
N MET A 1 -46.19 5.95 -3.76
CA MET A 1 -45.27 5.53 -2.68
C MET A 1 -44.48 4.33 -3.18
N SER A 2 -43.28 4.56 -3.75
CA SER A 2 -42.42 3.50 -4.27
C SER A 2 -41.31 3.25 -3.25
N ASN A 3 -41.38 2.11 -2.56
CA ASN A 3 -40.40 1.71 -1.57
C ASN A 3 -39.25 1.01 -2.31
N ARG A 4 -38.12 1.69 -2.49
CA ARG A 4 -36.90 1.09 -3.04
C ARG A 4 -36.35 0.13 -1.96
N PRO A 5 -36.12 -1.16 -2.26
CA PRO A 5 -35.61 -2.07 -1.24
C PRO A 5 -34.22 -1.59 -0.81
N ALA A 6 -34.08 -1.31 0.49
CA ALA A 6 -32.81 -1.13 1.15
C ALA A 6 -32.05 -2.45 1.08
N GLY A 7 -31.21 -2.58 0.05
CA GLY A 7 -30.47 -3.81 -0.24
C GLY A 7 -29.50 -3.61 -1.39
N GLN A 8 -28.91 -2.42 -1.50
CA GLN A 8 -27.70 -2.26 -2.32
C GLN A 8 -26.57 -2.91 -1.54
N GLY A 9 -26.21 -4.14 -1.91
CA GLY A 9 -25.04 -4.84 -1.37
C GLY A 9 -23.85 -3.89 -1.37
N ALA A 10 -23.15 -3.79 -0.24
CA ALA A 10 -21.98 -2.96 -0.14
C ALA A 10 -21.02 -3.32 -1.28
N SER A 11 -20.71 -2.36 -2.16
CA SER A 11 -19.73 -2.60 -3.20
C SER A 11 -18.41 -2.97 -2.54
N VAL A 12 -17.81 -4.08 -2.97
CA VAL A 12 -16.49 -4.48 -2.48
C VAL A 12 -15.52 -3.38 -2.89
N ARG A 13 -14.97 -2.64 -1.92
CA ARG A 13 -13.96 -1.62 -2.20
C ARG A 13 -12.68 -2.32 -2.62
N ARG A 14 -12.22 -2.03 -3.84
CA ARG A 14 -10.87 -2.38 -4.29
C ARG A 14 -9.90 -1.28 -3.89
N VAL A 15 -8.74 -1.68 -3.36
CA VAL A 15 -7.76 -0.76 -2.79
C VAL A 15 -6.38 -1.14 -3.31
N LEU A 16 -5.83 -0.27 -4.17
CA LEU A 16 -4.46 -0.38 -4.67
C LEU A 16 -3.51 0.40 -3.78
N ALA A 17 -2.45 -0.25 -3.31
CA ALA A 17 -1.34 0.40 -2.64
C ALA A 17 -0.17 0.63 -3.61
N VAL A 18 0.45 1.81 -3.53
CA VAL A 18 1.60 2.19 -4.36
C VAL A 18 2.73 2.64 -3.45
N ILE A 19 3.92 2.04 -3.61
CA ILE A 19 5.14 2.40 -2.88
C ILE A 19 6.10 3.08 -3.86
N PRO A 20 6.12 4.42 -3.95
CA PRO A 20 7.02 5.12 -4.85
C PRO A 20 8.47 5.08 -4.32
N ALA A 21 9.37 4.46 -5.09
CA ALA A 21 10.78 4.28 -4.72
C ALA A 21 11.74 4.88 -5.75
N ARG A 22 11.99 6.19 -5.66
CA ARG A 22 12.94 6.90 -6.55
C ARG A 22 14.39 6.65 -6.16
N GLY A 23 15.32 6.72 -7.13
CA GLY A 23 16.76 6.62 -6.89
C GLY A 23 17.41 7.91 -6.38
N GLY A 24 16.94 9.07 -6.88
CA GLY A 24 17.45 10.41 -6.53
C GLY A 24 16.97 10.89 -5.16
N SER A 25 17.70 10.52 -4.12
CA SER A 25 17.43 10.90 -2.73
C SER A 25 18.44 11.94 -2.27
N LYS A 26 17.97 13.11 -1.80
CA LYS A 26 18.81 14.28 -1.51
C LYS A 26 19.72 14.10 -0.29
N GLY A 27 19.26 13.37 0.73
CA GLY A 27 20.00 13.16 1.97
C GLY A 27 20.83 11.87 1.92
N VAL A 28 20.15 10.74 1.80
CA VAL A 28 20.81 9.43 1.67
C VAL A 28 20.64 8.94 0.24
N PRO A 29 21.70 8.91 -0.59
CA PRO A 29 21.65 8.34 -1.94
C PRO A 29 21.09 6.93 -1.93
N ALA A 30 20.24 6.60 -2.91
CA ALA A 30 19.63 5.27 -3.05
C ALA A 30 18.97 4.71 -1.76
N LYS A 31 18.44 5.58 -0.87
CA LYS A 31 17.92 5.19 0.46
C LYS A 31 16.97 3.99 0.49
N ASN A 32 16.21 3.77 -0.59
CA ASN A 32 15.25 2.68 -0.69
C ASN A 32 15.94 1.30 -0.74
N LEU A 33 17.18 1.25 -1.24
CA LEU A 33 18.03 0.06 -1.28
C LEU A 33 18.94 -0.04 -0.05
N ALA A 34 19.20 1.07 0.64
CA ALA A 34 20.06 1.08 1.81
C ALA A 34 19.50 0.16 2.92
N PRO A 35 20.34 -0.68 3.55
CA PRO A 35 19.91 -1.56 4.62
C PRO A 35 19.66 -0.76 5.90
N VAL A 36 18.56 -1.05 6.57
CA VAL A 36 18.29 -0.64 7.95
C VAL A 36 18.14 -1.93 8.73
N GLY A 37 19.02 -2.19 9.71
CA GLY A 37 19.03 -3.46 10.44
C GLY A 37 19.09 -4.70 9.52
N GLY A 38 19.95 -4.65 8.49
CA GLY A 38 20.15 -5.76 7.53
C GLY A 38 19.07 -5.91 6.44
N VAL A 39 17.99 -5.11 6.44
CA VAL A 39 16.90 -5.21 5.46
C VAL A 39 16.77 -3.89 4.68
N PRO A 40 16.70 -3.92 3.33
CA PRO A 40 16.50 -2.70 2.55
C PRO A 40 15.23 -1.95 2.96
N LEU A 41 15.30 -0.63 3.00
CA LEU A 41 14.18 0.21 3.45
C LEU A 41 12.89 -0.06 2.68
N VAL A 42 12.95 -0.22 1.35
CA VAL A 42 11.77 -0.49 0.52
C VAL A 42 11.13 -1.85 0.82
N VAL A 43 11.93 -2.86 1.16
CA VAL A 43 11.43 -4.20 1.49
C VAL A 43 10.55 -4.16 2.74
N ARG A 44 10.87 -3.29 3.71
CA ARG A 44 10.05 -3.08 4.90
C ARG A 44 8.67 -2.55 4.53
N ALA A 45 8.61 -1.51 3.68
CA ALA A 45 7.33 -0.97 3.18
C ALA A 45 6.50 -2.02 2.42
N VAL A 46 7.15 -2.84 1.58
CA VAL A 46 6.47 -3.92 0.84
C VAL A 46 5.87 -4.96 1.79
N ARG A 47 6.62 -5.37 2.82
CA ARG A 47 6.13 -6.35 3.81
C ARG A 47 4.88 -5.83 4.53
N GLU A 48 4.91 -4.60 5.02
CA GLU A 48 3.75 -4.00 5.69
C GLU A 48 2.57 -3.81 4.75
N CYS A 49 2.83 -3.39 3.50
CA CYS A 49 1.79 -3.26 2.48
C CYS A 49 1.07 -4.58 2.21
N ARG A 50 1.80 -5.70 2.16
CA ARG A 50 1.21 -7.04 1.95
C ARG A 50 0.47 -7.56 3.18
N ALA A 51 0.83 -7.12 4.38
CA ALA A 51 0.16 -7.49 5.62
C ALA A 51 -1.10 -6.63 5.91
N ALA A 52 -1.27 -5.51 5.20
CA ALA A 52 -2.37 -4.59 5.43
C ALA A 52 -3.72 -5.20 4.99
N ARG A 53 -4.64 -5.38 5.95
CA ARG A 53 -5.97 -6.00 5.74
C ARG A 53 -6.82 -5.37 4.64
N LEU A 54 -6.63 -4.07 4.37
CA LEU A 54 -7.48 -3.32 3.46
C LEU A 54 -6.94 -3.26 2.04
N VAL A 55 -5.67 -3.64 1.80
CA VAL A 55 -5.12 -3.72 0.45
C VAL A 55 -5.70 -4.94 -0.23
N THR A 56 -6.17 -4.77 -1.46
CA THR A 56 -6.74 -5.86 -2.27
C THR A 56 -5.79 -6.19 -3.41
N ASP A 57 -5.97 -7.39 -3.96
CA ASP A 57 -5.42 -7.85 -5.24
C ASP A 57 -5.89 -7.01 -6.45
#